data_AF-A0A961EM33-F1
#
_entry.id   AF-A0A961EM33-F1
#
_cell.length_a   1.000
_cell.length_b   1.000
_cell.length_c   1.000
_cell.angle_alpha   90.00
_cell.angle_beta   90.00
_cell.angle_gamma   90.00
#
_symmetry.space_group_name_H-M   'P 1'
#
loop_
_entity.id
_entity.type
_entity.pdbx_description
1 polymer ?
#
loop_
_entity_poly.entity_id
_entity_poly.type
_entity_poly.pdbx_seq_one_letter_code
_entity_poly.pdbx_strand_id
1 'polypeptide(L)'
;MDQHHEAQFREFVEARWQTLLRTAILLTGDQGRAEDLVQQTLVIVHRKWRTIGPGNATAYARAVLANESASWWRRRRYAEVSLSTPAGESAAQVHADPAAPDCRASQAGPPRRSLRSHSTPRP
;
A
#
# COMPACT_ATOMS: atom_id res chain seq x y z
N MET A 1 4.80 13.59 19.85
CA MET A 1 4.35 12.37 20.54
C MET A 1 4.65 12.51 22.01
N ASP A 2 3.75 12.06 22.88
CA ASP A 2 3.99 12.04 24.33
C ASP A 2 5.08 11.00 24.65
N GLN A 3 5.89 11.23 25.69
CA GLN A 3 7.04 10.37 26.02
C GLN A 3 6.65 8.89 26.24
N HIS A 4 5.45 8.64 26.78
CA HIS A 4 4.93 7.29 26.99
C HIS A 4 4.65 6.55 25.67
N HIS A 5 4.09 7.23 24.67
CA HIS A 5 3.85 6.65 23.35
C HIS A 5 5.16 6.33 22.62
N GLU A 6 6.18 7.17 22.79
CA GLU A 6 7.51 6.92 22.24
C GLU A 6 8.19 5.71 22.90
N ALA A 7 8.05 5.55 24.22
CA ALA A 7 8.56 4.36 24.91
C ALA A 7 7.90 3.07 24.43
N GLN A 8 6.55 3.04 24.31
CA GLN A 8 5.83 1.88 23.80
C GLN A 8 6.20 1.57 22.34
N PHE A 9 6.42 2.60 21.52
CA PHE A 9 6.85 2.39 20.14
C PHE A 9 8.24 1.76 20.06
N ARG A 10 9.19 2.25 20.88
CA ARG A 10 10.54 1.65 20.94
C ARG A 10 10.50 0.19 21.36
N GLU A 11 9.75 -0.14 22.40
CA GLU A 11 9.56 -1.54 22.83
C GLU A 11 8.97 -2.41 21.70
N PHE A 12 7.98 -1.88 20.98
CA PHE A 12 7.43 -2.57 19.80
C PHE A 12 8.47 -2.78 18.70
N VAL A 13 9.29 -1.77 18.39
CA VAL A 13 10.34 -1.87 17.37
C VAL A 13 11.38 -2.92 17.79
N GLU A 14 11.88 -2.85 19.02
CA GLU A 14 12.84 -3.82 19.55
C GLU A 14 12.30 -5.26 19.46
N ALA A 15 11.03 -5.46 19.83
CA ALA A 15 10.41 -6.77 19.78
C ALA A 15 10.17 -7.28 18.34
N ARG A 16 9.87 -6.39 17.38
CA ARG A 16 9.35 -6.80 16.06
C ARG A 16 10.29 -6.58 14.88
N TRP A 17 11.36 -5.81 15.05
CA TRP A 17 12.35 -5.52 14.01
C TRP A 17 12.81 -6.78 13.28
N GLN A 18 13.35 -7.76 14.02
CA GLN A 18 13.92 -8.97 13.43
C GLN A 18 12.89 -9.81 12.67
N THR A 19 11.65 -9.85 13.15
CA THR A 19 10.57 -10.62 12.50
C THR A 19 10.11 -9.93 11.21
N LEU A 20 10.00 -8.59 11.23
CA LEU A 20 9.68 -7.81 10.04
C LEU A 20 10.78 -7.89 8.99
N LEU A 21 12.05 -7.84 9.41
CA LEU A 21 13.20 -7.96 8.52
C LEU A 21 13.27 -9.31 7.81
N ARG A 22 13.09 -10.42 8.54
CA ARG A 22 13.01 -11.75 7.91
C ARG A 22 11.89 -11.84 6.88
N THR A 23 10.73 -11.27 7.20
CA THR A 23 9.60 -11.23 6.27
C THR A 23 9.93 -10.39 5.04
N ALA A 24 10.55 -9.23 5.23
CA ALA A 24 10.96 -8.35 4.14
C ALA A 24 11.98 -9.02 3.21
N ILE A 25 12.98 -9.72 3.76
CA ILE A 25 13.97 -10.49 2.98
C ILE A 25 13.27 -11.50 2.07
N LEU A 26 12.24 -12.21 2.57
CA LEU A 26 11.47 -13.17 1.76
C LEU A 26 10.68 -12.48 0.63
N LEU A 27 10.25 -11.23 0.82
CA LEU A 27 9.46 -10.49 -0.16
C LEU A 27 10.33 -9.77 -1.21
N THR A 28 11.55 -9.37 -0.84
CA THR A 28 12.45 -8.60 -1.70
C THR A 28 13.53 -9.46 -2.35
N GLY A 29 13.96 -10.55 -1.70
CA GLY A 29 15.10 -11.37 -2.11
C GLY A 29 16.47 -10.68 -1.92
N ASP A 30 16.50 -9.52 -1.27
CA ASP A 30 17.71 -8.70 -1.08
C ASP A 30 17.68 -8.06 0.31
N GLN A 31 18.81 -8.12 1.01
CA GLN A 31 18.92 -7.64 2.40
C GLN A 31 18.83 -6.12 2.52
N GLY A 32 19.56 -5.35 1.70
CA GLY A 32 19.54 -3.89 1.78
C GLY A 32 18.15 -3.34 1.48
N ARG A 33 17.49 -3.88 0.44
CA ARG A 33 16.11 -3.54 0.10
C ARG A 33 15.12 -3.93 1.19
N ALA A 34 15.36 -5.04 1.89
CA ALA A 34 14.53 -5.46 3.00
C ALA A 34 14.64 -4.50 4.19
N GLU A 35 15.84 -4.05 4.53
CA GLU A 35 16.08 -3.08 5.60
C GLU A 35 15.38 -1.74 5.28
N ASP A 36 15.51 -1.23 4.06
CA ASP A 36 14.81 -0.02 3.62
C ASP A 36 13.29 -0.16 3.72
N LEU A 37 12.74 -1.31 3.29
CA LEU A 37 11.31 -1.60 3.37
C LEU A 37 10.79 -1.60 4.81
N VAL A 38 11.54 -2.21 5.73
CA VAL A 38 11.20 -2.23 7.16
C VAL A 38 11.28 -0.82 7.76
N GLN A 39 12.33 -0.07 7.44
CA GLN A 39 12.47 1.32 7.91
C GLN A 39 11.30 2.18 7.45
N GLN A 40 10.95 2.14 6.15
CA GLN A 40 9.81 2.88 5.62
C GLN A 40 8.50 2.45 6.31
N THR A 41 8.31 1.15 6.53
CA THR A 41 7.15 0.60 7.23
C THR A 41 7.05 1.16 8.65
N LEU A 42 8.15 1.16 9.42
CA LEU A 42 8.17 1.65 10.79
C LEU A 42 7.93 3.16 10.87
N VAL A 43 8.40 3.94 9.90
CA VAL A 43 8.08 5.38 9.79
C VAL A 43 6.57 5.60 9.62
N ILE A 44 5.92 4.80 8.76
CA ILE A 44 4.46 4.89 8.54
C ILE A 44 3.71 4.49 9.82
N VAL A 45 4.14 3.42 10.49
CA VAL A 45 3.55 2.94 11.74
C VAL A 45 3.69 3.98 12.85
N HIS A 46 4.86 4.60 13.01
CA HIS A 46 5.12 5.65 14.00
C HIS A 46 4.16 6.83 13.83
N ARG A 47 3.96 7.29 12.58
CA ARG A 47 3.02 8.38 12.25
C ARG A 47 1.56 8.05 12.61
N LYS A 48 1.19 6.77 12.59
CA LYS A 48 -0.17 6.30 12.91
C LYS A 48 -0.31 5.70 14.31
N TRP A 49 0.75 5.70 15.10
CA TRP A 49 0.84 5.02 16.39
C TRP A 49 -0.28 5.40 17.35
N ARG A 50 -0.53 6.71 17.50
CA ARG A 50 -1.57 7.26 18.39
C ARG A 50 -2.99 6.84 17.98
N THR A 51 -3.21 6.52 16.71
CA THR A 51 -4.54 6.11 16.20
C THR A 51 -4.75 4.60 16.33
N ILE A 52 -3.73 3.80 16.04
CA ILE A 52 -3.86 2.33 16.00
C ILE A 52 -3.72 1.67 17.38
N GLY A 53 -2.90 2.26 18.25
CA GLY A 53 -2.54 1.69 19.54
C GLY A 53 -1.62 0.45 19.44
N PRO A 54 -0.96 0.07 20.56
CA PRO A 54 0.03 -1.01 20.57
C PRO A 54 -0.55 -2.38 20.19
N GLY A 55 -1.82 -2.66 20.52
CA GLY A 55 -2.47 -3.94 20.22
C GLY A 55 -2.61 -4.23 18.71
N ASN A 56 -2.86 -3.20 17.90
CA ASN A 56 -3.07 -3.35 16.46
C ASN A 56 -1.81 -3.08 15.62
N ALA A 57 -0.77 -2.49 16.23
CA ALA A 57 0.44 -2.05 15.52
C ALA A 57 1.14 -3.17 14.76
N THR A 58 1.11 -4.39 15.29
CA THR A 58 1.69 -5.56 14.61
C THR A 58 0.99 -5.86 13.29
N ALA A 59 -0.34 -5.99 13.32
CA ALA A 59 -1.12 -6.35 12.14
C ALA A 59 -1.01 -5.24 11.10
N TYR A 60 -1.06 -3.99 11.56
CA TYR A 60 -0.87 -2.82 10.71
C TYR A 60 0.51 -2.79 10.05
N ALA A 61 1.59 -3.03 10.80
CA ALA A 61 2.95 -3.07 10.25
C ALA A 61 3.11 -4.13 9.15
N ARG A 62 2.56 -5.34 9.35
CA ARG A 62 2.59 -6.39 8.32
C ARG A 62 1.81 -6.01 7.07
N ALA A 63 0.64 -5.38 7.24
CA ALA A 63 -0.16 -4.91 6.11
C ALA A 63 0.58 -3.84 5.31
N VAL A 64 1.21 -2.87 5.98
CA VAL A 64 2.04 -1.84 5.34
C VAL A 64 3.22 -2.48 4.60
N LEU A 65 3.95 -3.40 5.24
CA LEU A 65 5.09 -4.10 4.64
C LEU A 65 4.71 -4.79 3.32
N ALA A 66 3.61 -5.55 3.32
CA ALA A 66 3.11 -6.24 2.14
C ALA A 66 2.66 -5.26 1.05
N ASN A 67 1.93 -4.21 1.41
CA ASN A 67 1.45 -3.21 0.46
C ASN A 67 2.61 -2.46 -0.22
N GLU A 68 3.62 -2.07 0.53
CA GLU A 68 4.81 -1.40 0.00
C GLU A 68 5.62 -2.33 -0.93
N SER A 69 5.80 -3.60 -0.55
CA SER A 69 6.45 -4.59 -1.44
C SER A 69 5.67 -4.78 -2.75
N ALA A 70 4.34 -4.91 -2.69
CA ALA A 70 3.50 -5.09 -3.86
C ALA A 70 3.46 -3.85 -4.75
N SER A 71 3.46 -2.66 -4.14
CA SER A 71 3.59 -1.38 -4.85
C SER A 71 4.92 -1.29 -5.61
N TRP A 72 6.01 -1.70 -4.98
CA TRP A 72 7.32 -1.74 -5.62
C TRP A 72 7.37 -2.70 -6.82
N TRP A 73 6.90 -3.94 -6.64
CA TRP A 73 6.86 -4.94 -7.73
C TRP A 73 6.00 -4.48 -8.90
N ARG A 74 4.85 -3.84 -8.64
CA ARG A 74 4.00 -3.26 -9.68
C ARG A 74 4.74 -2.17 -10.47
N ARG A 75 5.35 -1.19 -9.78
CA ARG A 75 6.11 -0.12 -10.44
C ARG A 75 7.24 -0.65 -11.32
N ARG A 76 7.97 -1.67 -10.84
CA ARG A 76 9.05 -2.28 -11.61
C ARG A 76 8.56 -2.94 -12.90
N ARG A 77 7.45 -3.70 -12.83
CA ARG A 77 6.84 -4.30 -14.03
C ARG A 77 6.40 -3.25 -15.05
N TYR A 78 5.84 -2.13 -14.61
CA TYR A 78 5.42 -1.07 -15.54
C TYR A 78 6.61 -0.31 -16.16
N ALA A 79 7.73 -0.16 -15.43
CA ALA A 79 8.94 0.44 -15.97
C ALA A 79 9.55 -0.38 -17.12
N GLU A 80 9.47 -1.70 -17.06
CA GLU A 80 9.92 -2.60 -18.14
C GLU A 80 9.03 -2.48 -19.40
N VAL A 81 7.74 -2.20 -19.23
CA VAL A 81 6.80 -1.95 -20.34
C VAL A 81 7.07 -0.58 -20.98
N SER A 82 7.37 0.45 -20.19
CA SER A 82 7.66 1.80 -20.73
C SER A 82 8.95 1.88 -21.55
N LEU A 83 9.93 1.00 -21.32
CA LEU A 83 11.15 0.93 -22.14
C LEU A 83 10.95 0.21 -23.49
N SER A 84 9.77 -0.40 -23.71
CA SER A 84 9.41 -1.08 -24.96
C SER A 84 8.65 -0.17 -25.94
N THR A 85 8.45 1.10 -25.61
CA THR A 85 7.82 2.09 -26.50
C THR A 85 8.91 3.00 -27.09
N PRO A 86 9.19 2.96 -28.41
CA PRO A 86 10.03 3.99 -29.02
C PRO A 86 9.35 5.34 -28.82
N ALA A 87 10.16 6.33 -28.42
CA ALA A 87 9.75 7.67 -28.03
C ALA A 87 8.59 8.23 -28.88
N GLY A 88 7.47 8.51 -28.20
CA GLY A 88 6.39 9.35 -28.69
C GLY A 88 6.14 10.43 -27.65
N GLU A 89 6.38 11.67 -28.03
CA GLU A 89 6.38 12.88 -27.22
C GLU A 89 5.05 13.15 -26.49
N SER A 90 5.11 13.45 -25.19
CA SER A 90 4.31 14.48 -24.48
C SER A 90 4.40 14.22 -22.97
N ALA A 91 5.03 15.06 -22.14
CA ALA A 91 4.77 16.45 -21.80
C ALA A 91 4.18 16.55 -20.36
N ALA A 92 4.82 17.43 -19.57
CA ALA A 92 4.33 18.09 -18.36
C ALA A 92 4.13 17.24 -17.08
N GLN A 93 5.22 17.10 -16.33
CA GLN A 93 5.18 16.92 -14.88
C GLN A 93 4.76 18.26 -14.24
N VAL A 94 3.48 18.43 -13.91
CA VAL A 94 3.02 19.50 -13.02
C VAL A 94 3.12 18.99 -11.59
N HIS A 95 3.92 19.68 -10.78
CA HIS A 95 3.92 19.55 -9.33
C HIS A 95 2.58 20.06 -8.79
N ALA A 96 1.83 19.21 -8.10
CA ALA A 96 0.65 19.62 -7.35
C ALA A 96 0.83 19.24 -5.87
N ASP A 97 0.99 20.29 -5.05
CA ASP A 97 0.93 20.30 -3.59
C ASP A 97 -0.50 19.94 -3.12
N PRO A 98 -0.71 19.20 -2.00
CA PRO A 98 -2.02 18.68 -1.63
C PRO A 98 -2.75 19.62 -0.67
N ALA A 99 -3.77 20.32 -1.19
CA ALA A 99 -4.85 20.88 -0.39
C ALA A 99 -6.20 20.51 -1.02
N ALA A 100 -6.95 19.65 -0.33
CA ALA A 100 -8.31 19.25 -0.68
C ALA A 100 -9.30 20.44 -0.54
N PRO A 101 -10.50 20.39 -1.17
CA PRO A 101 -11.60 19.61 -0.60
C PRO A 101 -12.50 18.85 -1.61
N ASP A 102 -13.28 17.95 -1.00
CA ASP A 102 -14.34 17.04 -1.46
C ASP A 102 -15.22 17.48 -2.65
N CYS A 103 -15.45 16.56 -3.59
CA CYS A 103 -16.62 16.53 -4.49
C CYS A 103 -16.90 15.09 -4.96
N ARG A 104 -18.00 14.55 -4.45
CA ARG A 104 -18.59 13.24 -4.72
C ARG A 104 -19.16 13.14 -6.15
N ALA A 105 -19.23 11.91 -6.66
CA ALA A 105 -20.04 11.41 -7.79
C ALA A 105 -19.36 11.38 -9.18
N SER A 106 -18.98 10.18 -9.63
CA SER A 106 -19.71 9.44 -10.68
C SER A 106 -19.00 8.11 -10.98
N GLN A 107 -19.59 7.00 -10.51
CA GLN A 107 -19.25 5.66 -11.00
C GLN A 107 -20.10 5.42 -12.26
N ALA A 108 -19.48 5.51 -13.43
CA ALA A 108 -20.05 4.97 -14.66
C ALA A 108 -19.47 3.56 -14.88
N GLY A 109 -20.28 2.53 -14.60
CA GLY A 109 -19.97 1.14 -14.95
C GLY A 109 -20.41 0.81 -16.38
N PRO A 110 -19.66 -0.01 -17.14
CA PRO A 110 -20.06 -0.49 -18.47
C PRO A 110 -20.63 -1.94 -18.38
N PRO A 111 -21.15 -2.54 -19.47
CA PRO A 111 -22.58 -2.55 -19.75
C PRO A 111 -23.21 -3.96 -19.68
N ARG A 112 -24.55 -3.94 -19.64
CA ARG A 112 -25.47 -5.07 -19.58
C ARG A 112 -25.24 -6.11 -20.69
N ARG A 113 -25.10 -7.39 -20.30
CA ARG A 113 -25.40 -8.54 -21.16
C ARG A 113 -26.66 -9.23 -20.67
N SER A 114 -27.71 -9.08 -21.46
CA SER A 114 -29.02 -9.70 -21.34
C SER A 114 -28.93 -11.22 -21.50
N LEU A 115 -29.47 -11.95 -20.53
CA LEU A 115 -30.09 -13.25 -20.78
C LEU A 115 -31.52 -13.18 -20.22
N ARG A 116 -32.45 -13.05 -21.16
CA ARG A 116 -33.88 -13.21 -20.97
C ARG A 116 -34.23 -14.68 -21.22
N SER A 117 -35.36 -15.10 -20.64
CA SER A 117 -36.13 -16.33 -20.88
C SER A 117 -35.82 -17.46 -19.88
N HIS A 118 -36.77 -18.09 -19.19
CA HIS A 118 -38.21 -18.17 -19.39
C HIS A 118 -38.97 -18.24 -18.06
N SER A 119 -40.08 -17.50 -18.04
CA SER A 119 -41.20 -17.69 -17.11
C SER A 119 -41.87 -19.04 -17.40
N THR A 120 -42.08 -19.86 -16.37
CA THR A 120 -43.08 -20.93 -16.41
C THR A 120 -44.05 -20.69 -15.26
N PRO A 121 -45.37 -20.53 -15.53
CA PRO A 121 -46.38 -20.52 -14.49
C PRO A 121 -47.14 -21.85 -14.50
N ARG A 122 -47.38 -22.45 -13.33
CA ARG A 122 -48.45 -23.43 -13.13
C ARG A 122 -48.57 -23.91 -11.67
N PRO A 123 -49.72 -24.49 -11.31
CA PRO A 123 -51.05 -23.90 -11.15
C PRO A 123 -51.35 -23.52 -9.68
#